data_AF-A0A5D0CN20-F1
#
_entry.id   AF-A0A5D0CN20-F1
#
_cell.length_a   1.000
_cell.length_b   1.000
_cell.length_c   1.000
_cell.angle_alpha   90.00
_cell.angle_beta   90.00
_cell.angle_gamma   90.00
#
_symmetry.space_group_name_H-M   'P 1'
#
loop_
_entity.id
_entity.type
_entity.pdbx_description
1 polymer ?
#
loop_
_entity_poly.entity_id
_entity_poly.type
_entity_poly.pdbx_seq_one_letter_code
_entity_poly.pdbx_strand_id
1 'polypeptide(L)'
;MEQITWEQGAALFREIGRTPPGDWTHDLNTIQTGPARVVSRVEAPGGLEIVYFRMPDGSGAWPGANWDRFAVPRQPQLVEQMTLF
;
A
#
# COMPACT_ATOMS: atom_id res chain seq x y z
N MET A 1 7.38 -11.52 10.63
CA MET A 1 7.18 -11.18 9.21
C MET A 1 7.58 -12.41 8.41
N GLU A 2 6.86 -12.75 7.35
CA GLU A 2 7.20 -13.93 6.54
C GLU A 2 8.37 -13.57 5.61
N GLN A 3 9.38 -14.45 5.55
CA GLN A 3 10.47 -14.32 4.60
C GLN A 3 10.08 -15.00 3.29
N ILE A 4 10.24 -14.30 2.16
CA ILE A 4 9.86 -14.84 0.86
C ILE A 4 11.01 -14.75 -0.15
N THR A 5 11.03 -15.66 -1.12
CA THR A 5 11.94 -15.57 -2.27
C THR A 5 11.49 -14.48 -3.23
N TRP A 6 12.35 -14.16 -4.19
CA TRP A 6 12.02 -13.22 -5.25
C TRP A 6 10.82 -13.69 -6.10
N GLU A 7 10.75 -14.99 -6.43
CA GLU A 7 9.66 -15.58 -7.21
C GLU A 7 8.32 -15.48 -6.47
N GLN A 8 8.33 -15.75 -5.16
CA GLN A 8 7.16 -15.58 -4.31
C GLN A 8 6.72 -14.11 -4.26
N GLY A 9 7.68 -13.17 -4.18
CA GLY A 9 7.39 -11.74 -4.22
C GLY A 9 6.81 -11.28 -5.56
N ALA A 10 7.32 -11.81 -6.68
CA ALA A 10 6.79 -11.53 -8.01
C ALA A 10 5.37 -12.11 -8.21
N ALA A 11 5.10 -13.29 -7.65
CA ALA A 11 3.78 -13.89 -7.66
C ALA A 11 2.78 -13.05 -6.84
N LEU A 12 3.17 -12.67 -5.62
CA LEU A 12 2.40 -11.82 -4.73
C LEU A 12 2.05 -10.47 -5.38
N PHE A 13 3.03 -9.83 -6.02
CA PHE A 13 2.81 -8.58 -6.76
C PHE A 13 1.70 -8.72 -7.81
N ARG A 14 1.75 -9.78 -8.63
CA ARG A 14 0.76 -10.02 -9.69
C ARG A 14 -0.62 -10.33 -9.12
N GLU A 15 -0.69 -11.08 -8.02
CA GLU A 15 -1.94 -11.39 -7.34
C GLU A 15 -2.60 -10.12 -6.81
N ILE A 16 -1.84 -9.27 -6.13
CA ILE A 16 -2.32 -7.99 -5.59
C ILE A 16 -2.89 -7.10 -6.71
N GLY A 17 -2.23 -7.04 -7.86
CA GLY A 17 -2.70 -6.28 -9.02
C GLY A 17 -4.07 -6.73 -9.56
N ARG A 18 -4.49 -7.98 -9.29
CA ARG A 18 -5.80 -8.53 -9.68
C ARG A 18 -6.88 -8.30 -8.63
N THR A 19 -6.51 -7.88 -7.42
CA THR A 19 -7.48 -7.59 -6.37
C THR A 19 -8.26 -6.31 -6.68
N PRO A 20 -9.55 -6.25 -6.32
CA PRO A 20 -10.35 -5.06 -6.55
C PRO A 20 -9.75 -3.84 -5.83
N PRO A 21 -9.88 -2.63 -6.41
CA PRO A 21 -9.53 -1.40 -5.71
C PRO A 21 -10.42 -1.31 -4.45
N GLY A 22 -9.80 -1.35 -3.27
CA GLY A 22 -10.50 -1.31 -1.98
C GLY A 22 -10.43 0.09 -1.37
N ASP A 23 -10.87 0.20 -0.10
CA ASP A 23 -10.70 1.44 0.65
C ASP A 23 -9.21 1.72 0.90
N TRP A 24 -8.74 2.82 0.30
CA TRP A 24 -7.35 3.24 0.35
C TRP A 24 -7.07 4.05 1.61
N THR A 25 -6.06 3.63 2.38
CA THR A 25 -5.78 4.19 3.72
C THR A 25 -4.49 4.98 3.80
N HIS A 26 -3.57 4.80 2.86
CA HIS A 26 -2.27 5.48 2.83
C HIS A 26 -2.19 6.38 1.61
N ASP A 27 -1.74 7.62 1.75
CA ASP A 27 -1.56 8.53 0.61
C ASP A 27 -0.06 8.72 0.33
N LEU A 28 0.38 8.39 -0.89
CA LEU A 28 1.76 8.53 -1.35
C LEU A 28 1.96 9.70 -2.33
N ASN A 29 1.11 10.72 -2.25
CA ASN A 29 1.14 11.92 -3.08
C ASN A 29 2.50 12.63 -3.12
N THR A 30 3.37 12.39 -2.14
CA THR A 30 4.69 13.02 -2.05
C THR A 30 5.65 12.60 -3.18
N ILE A 31 5.45 11.45 -3.85
CA ILE A 31 6.42 10.98 -4.84
C ILE A 31 5.86 10.38 -6.13
N GLN A 32 4.84 9.51 -6.12
CA GLN A 32 4.57 8.73 -7.34
C GLN A 32 3.11 8.41 -7.69
N THR A 33 2.21 8.09 -6.75
CA THR A 33 1.01 7.32 -7.17
C THR A 33 -0.29 7.53 -6.39
N GLY A 34 -0.36 8.51 -5.49
CA GLY A 34 -1.61 8.83 -4.77
C GLY A 34 -2.00 7.76 -3.74
N PRO A 35 -3.31 7.54 -3.50
CA PRO A 35 -3.77 6.68 -2.42
C PRO A 35 -3.51 5.19 -2.69
N ALA A 36 -3.14 4.45 -1.66
CA ALA A 36 -2.74 3.05 -1.71
C ALA A 36 -3.17 2.29 -0.43
N ARG A 37 -3.21 0.96 -0.53
CA ARG A 37 -3.58 0.05 0.56
C ARG A 37 -2.46 -0.96 0.71
N VAL A 38 -1.89 -1.03 1.92
CA VAL A 38 -0.96 -2.12 2.27
C VAL A 38 -1.70 -3.44 2.18
N VAL A 39 -1.16 -4.39 1.43
CA VAL A 39 -1.72 -5.74 1.33
C VAL A 39 -0.82 -6.75 2.04
N SER A 40 0.50 -6.59 1.94
CA SER A 40 1.43 -7.47 2.63
C SER A 40 2.74 -6.77 2.99
N ARG A 41 3.36 -7.21 4.08
CA ARG A 41 4.73 -6.87 4.47
C ARG A 41 5.52 -8.16 4.63
N VAL A 42 6.61 -8.25 3.90
CA VAL A 42 7.45 -9.45 3.83
C VAL A 42 8.91 -9.08 3.97
N GLU A 43 9.71 -10.04 4.40
CA GLU A 43 11.16 -9.88 4.49
C GLU A 43 11.81 -10.54 3.28
N ALA A 44 12.61 -9.79 2.53
CA ALA A 44 13.43 -10.34 1.46
C ALA A 44 14.65 -11.07 2.05
N PRO A 45 15.30 -11.98 1.29
CA PRO A 45 16.56 -12.58 1.69
C PRO A 45 17.60 -11.48 1.93
N GLY A 46 18.16 -11.42 3.14
CA GLY A 46 19.05 -10.32 3.57
C GLY A 46 18.42 -9.32 4.54
N GLY A 47 17.17 -9.54 4.97
CA GLY A 47 16.56 -8.79 6.08
C GLY A 47 15.89 -7.48 5.68
N LEU A 48 15.70 -7.24 4.38
CA LEU A 48 15.04 -6.04 3.90
C LEU A 48 13.51 -6.22 3.93
N GLU A 49 12.82 -5.40 4.71
CA GLU A 49 11.35 -5.33 4.67
C GLU A 49 10.87 -4.71 3.35
N ILE A 50 9.97 -5.40 2.66
CA ILE A 50 9.26 -4.94 1.47
C ILE A 50 7.77 -4.88 1.76
N VAL A 51 7.17 -3.74 1.44
CA VAL A 51 5.72 -3.51 1.50
C VAL A 51 5.15 -3.69 0.11
N TYR A 52 4.23 -4.63 -0.03
CA TYR A 52 3.41 -4.80 -1.22
C TYR A 52 2.07 -4.12 -1.02
N PHE A 53 1.68 -3.32 -2.00
CA PHE A 53 0.51 -2.48 -1.91
C PHE A 53 -0.28 -2.46 -3.21
N ARG A 54 -1.55 -2.13 -3.08
CA ARG A 54 -2.48 -1.91 -4.18
C ARG A 54 -2.64 -0.39 -4.34
N MET A 55 -2.78 0.10 -5.56
CA MET A 55 -3.13 1.47 -5.97
C MET A 55 -4.38 1.40 -6.86
N PRO A 56 -5.07 2.51 -7.19
CA PRO A 56 -6.23 2.48 -8.08
C PRO A 56 -5.98 1.76 -9.42
N ASP A 57 -4.81 1.98 -10.01
CA ASP A 57 -4.43 1.56 -11.37
C ASP A 57 -3.50 0.33 -11.41
N GLY A 58 -2.82 0.00 -10.32
CA GLY A 58 -1.95 -1.17 -10.28
C GLY A 58 -1.57 -1.65 -8.88
N SER A 59 -0.50 -2.43 -8.81
CA SER A 59 0.17 -2.84 -7.57
C SER A 59 1.58 -2.27 -7.53
N GLY A 60 2.13 -2.14 -6.33
CA GLY A 60 3.45 -1.61 -6.07
C GLY A 60 4.19 -2.44 -5.03
N ALA A 61 5.50 -2.33 -5.03
CA ALA A 61 6.37 -2.88 -4.00
C ALA A 61 7.43 -1.83 -3.64
N TRP A 62 7.67 -1.60 -2.35
CA TRP A 62 8.62 -0.59 -1.89
C TRP A 62 9.28 -0.99 -0.57
N PRO A 63 10.52 -0.55 -0.28
CA PRO A 63 11.11 -0.78 1.04
C PRO A 63 10.23 -0.21 2.15
N GLY A 64 10.04 -0.96 3.23
CA GLY A 64 9.18 -0.55 4.36
C GLY A 64 9.57 0.78 4.97
N ALA A 65 10.87 1.03 5.13
CA ALA A 65 11.38 2.30 5.61
C ALA A 65 10.96 3.49 4.72
N ASN A 66 10.90 3.30 3.40
CA ASN A 66 10.43 4.34 2.48
C ASN A 66 8.91 4.48 2.53
N TRP A 67 8.19 3.34 2.55
CA TRP A 67 6.73 3.33 2.68
C TRP A 67 6.28 4.17 3.88
N ASP A 68 6.86 3.93 5.05
CA ASP A 68 6.48 4.61 6.29
C ASP A 68 6.90 6.08 6.29
N ARG A 69 8.07 6.39 5.72
CA ARG A 69 8.58 7.77 5.64
C ARG A 69 7.72 8.69 4.79
N PHE A 70 7.16 8.16 3.71
CA PHE A 70 6.47 8.96 2.69
C PHE A 70 4.94 8.82 2.72
N ALA A 71 4.41 7.96 3.60
CA ALA A 71 3.00 7.86 3.85
C ALA A 71 2.45 9.13 4.50
N VAL A 72 1.45 9.72 3.86
CA VAL A 72 0.61 10.76 4.45
C VAL A 72 -0.63 10.09 5.03
N PRO A 73 -0.92 10.28 6.33
CA PRO A 73 -2.16 9.78 6.93
C PRO A 73 -3.36 10.39 6.22
N ARG A 74 -4.36 9.56 5.86
CA ARG A 74 -5.63 10.06 5.34
C ARG A 74 -6.27 10.96 6.38
N GLN A 75 -6.43 12.26 6.07
CA GLN A 75 -7.24 13.12 6.91
C GLN A 75 -8.65 12.53 6.97
N PRO A 76 -9.26 12.39 8.16
CA PRO A 76 -10.64 11.96 8.25
C PRO A 76 -11.46 12.95 7.42
N GLN A 77 -12.19 12.45 6.43
CA GLN A 77 -13.21 13.23 5.76
C GLN A 77 -14.14 13.71 6.87
N LEU A 78 -14.11 15.01 7.17
CA LEU A 78 -15.16 15.66 7.93
C LEU A 78 -16.41 15.41 7.11
N VAL A 79 -17.16 14.38 7.48
CA VAL A 79 -18.52 14.19 6.97
C VAL A 79 -19.26 15.38 7.53
N GLU A 80 -19.43 16.43 6.70
CA GLU A 80 -20.37 17.49 7.02
C GLU A 80 -21.72 16.80 7.18
N GLN A 81 -22.08 16.58 8.44
CA GLN A 81 -23.34 15.98 8.81
C GLN A 81 -24.39 17.01 8.43
N MET A 82 -24.91 16.89 7.19
CA MET A 82 -26.01 17.71 6.70
C MET A 82 -27.17 17.51 7.67
N THR A 83 -27.33 18.47 8.58
CA THR A 83 -28.46 18.50 9.48
C THR A 83 -29.63 18.96 8.62
N LEU A 84 -30.48 18.00 8.23
CA LEU A 84 -31.78 18.30 7.65
C LEU A 84 -32.62 18.92 8.77
N PHE A 85 -32.84 20.24 8.69
CA PHE A 85 -33.84 20.95 9.49
C PHE A 85 -35.22 20.78 8.86
#